data_AF-A0A5K0XP40-F1
#
_entry.id   AF-A0A5K0XP40-F1
#
_cell.length_a   1.000
_cell.length_b   1.000
_cell.length_c   1.000
_cell.angle_alpha   90.00
_cell.angle_beta   90.00
_cell.angle_gamma   90.00
#
_symmetry.space_group_name_H-M   'P 1'
#
loop_
_entity.id
_entity.type
_entity.pdbx_description
1 polymer ?
#
loop_
_entity_poly.entity_id
_entity_poly.type
_entity_poly.pdbx_seq_one_letter_code
_entity_poly.pdbx_strand_id
1 'polypeptide(L)'
;NLTELDIQENDILDLGGSWLSCFPENFTSLEALNFASLNSEVNFDALERLVSRCRFLKVLKVNKCVTPEQLQRLLVKIPHLAELGTGSFFQEPTPRLTAELSNAFSNCKKLHTLSGLWDVTPLYIPALSLACANLTFLNLSYSVLQSTELVQLLAGCTQLRRLW
;
A
#
# COMPACT_ATOMS: atom_id res chain seq x y z
N ASN A 1 -10.43 21.53 -1.89
CA ASN A 1 -11.49 20.57 -2.25
C ASN A 1 -11.01 19.45 -3.17
N LEU A 2 -9.70 19.23 -3.33
CA LEU A 2 -9.21 18.08 -4.09
C LEU A 2 -9.54 16.80 -3.30
N THR A 3 -10.21 15.85 -3.93
CA THR A 3 -10.58 14.55 -3.34
C THR A 3 -9.75 13.42 -3.91
N GLU A 4 -9.22 13.56 -5.13
CA GLU A 4 -8.47 12.52 -5.80
C GLU A 4 -7.21 13.11 -6.44
N LEU A 5 -6.08 12.45 -6.16
CA LEU A 5 -4.84 12.63 -6.87
C LEU A 5 -4.36 11.25 -7.33
N ASP A 6 -4.57 10.97 -8.60
CA ASP A 6 -4.16 9.72 -9.22
C ASP A 6 -3.11 9.97 -10.30
N ILE A 7 -1.87 9.59 -10.00
CA ILE A 7 -0.71 9.69 -10.89
C ILE A 7 -0.44 8.29 -11.45
N GLN A 8 -0.99 8.01 -12.63
CA GLN A 8 -0.74 6.80 -13.41
C GLN A 8 -0.05 7.17 -14.72
N GLU A 9 0.97 6.40 -15.11
CA GLU A 9 1.52 6.36 -16.48
C GLU A 9 1.73 7.74 -17.14
N ASN A 10 2.15 8.74 -16.35
CA ASN A 10 2.45 10.04 -16.88
C ASN A 10 3.96 10.15 -17.11
N ASP A 11 4.36 10.77 -18.22
CA ASP A 11 5.73 11.24 -18.50
C ASP A 11 6.12 12.40 -17.57
N ILE A 12 5.75 12.32 -16.29
CA ILE A 12 6.16 13.27 -15.26
C ILE A 12 7.64 13.05 -15.03
N LEU A 13 8.40 14.13 -15.24
CA LEU A 13 9.77 14.19 -14.76
C LEU A 13 9.73 14.11 -13.24
N ASP A 14 10.15 12.96 -12.73
CA ASP A 14 10.20 12.69 -11.30
C ASP A 14 11.44 13.34 -10.68
N LEU A 15 11.33 14.65 -10.44
CA LEU A 15 12.42 15.51 -9.96
C LEU A 15 12.56 15.53 -8.42
N GLY A 16 11.85 14.65 -7.71
CA GLY A 16 11.95 14.48 -6.26
C GLY A 16 10.59 14.45 -5.55
N GLY A 17 10.56 13.86 -4.35
CA GLY A 17 9.31 13.60 -3.61
C GLY A 17 8.93 14.66 -2.56
N SER A 18 9.36 15.91 -2.73
CA SER A 18 8.99 17.02 -1.83
C SER A 18 7.55 17.52 -2.04
N TRP A 19 6.92 17.17 -3.15
CA TRP A 19 5.60 17.64 -3.56
C TRP A 19 4.48 17.32 -2.55
N LEU A 20 4.59 16.21 -1.80
CA LEU A 20 3.63 15.88 -0.73
C LEU A 20 3.63 16.91 0.41
N SER A 21 4.76 17.61 0.63
CA SER A 21 4.85 18.68 1.61
C SER A 21 4.10 19.95 1.20
N CYS A 22 3.64 20.04 -0.05
CA CYS A 22 2.86 21.19 -0.53
C CYS A 22 1.40 21.16 -0.05
N PHE A 23 0.90 20.02 0.43
CA PHE A 23 -0.44 19.97 1.04
C PHE A 23 -0.45 20.71 2.38
N PRO A 24 -1.27 21.75 2.54
CA PRO A 24 -1.31 22.50 3.80
C PRO A 24 -1.90 21.64 4.93
N GLU A 25 -1.61 22.03 6.18
CA GLU A 25 -2.06 21.28 7.37
C GLU A 25 -3.58 21.21 7.53
N ASN A 26 -4.32 22.19 7.00
CA ASN A 26 -5.78 22.19 6.99
C ASN A 26 -6.40 21.38 5.84
N PHE A 27 -5.58 20.81 4.95
CA PHE A 27 -6.06 19.98 3.84
C PHE A 27 -6.48 18.60 4.35
N THR A 28 -7.77 18.27 4.22
CA THR A 28 -8.37 17.04 4.78
C THR A 28 -9.29 16.30 3.82
N SER A 29 -9.50 16.80 2.60
CA SER A 29 -10.53 16.32 1.67
C SER A 29 -10.14 15.10 0.83
N LEU A 30 -8.91 14.59 0.95
CA LEU A 30 -8.43 13.50 0.09
C LEU A 30 -9.14 12.17 0.39
N GLU A 31 -9.65 11.55 -0.66
CA GLU A 31 -10.31 10.24 -0.68
C GLU A 31 -9.49 9.22 -1.50
N ALA A 32 -8.69 9.66 -2.47
CA ALA A 32 -7.81 8.81 -3.24
C ALA A 32 -6.43 9.45 -3.46
N LEU A 33 -5.38 8.71 -3.14
CA LEU A 33 -3.99 9.07 -3.38
C LEU A 33 -3.28 7.91 -4.07
N ASN A 34 -2.87 8.10 -5.31
CA ASN A 34 -2.06 7.16 -6.06
C ASN A 34 -0.84 7.88 -6.65
N PHE A 35 0.34 7.44 -6.25
CA PHE A 35 1.62 7.87 -6.79
C PHE A 35 2.54 6.68 -7.08
N ALA A 36 1.96 5.49 -7.27
CA ALA A 36 2.71 4.24 -7.42
C ALA A 36 3.67 4.23 -8.61
N SER A 37 3.42 5.04 -9.64
CA SER A 37 4.28 5.15 -10.83
C SER A 37 5.52 6.04 -10.63
N LEU A 38 5.59 6.83 -9.55
CA LEU A 38 6.75 7.65 -9.25
C LEU A 38 7.89 6.79 -8.66
N ASN A 39 9.14 7.12 -8.96
CA ASN A 39 10.33 6.39 -8.52
C ASN A 39 11.15 7.11 -7.43
N SER A 40 10.96 8.41 -7.24
CA SER A 40 11.66 9.18 -6.21
C SER A 40 11.15 8.86 -4.82
N GLU A 41 12.05 8.89 -3.86
CA GLU A 41 11.69 8.86 -2.46
C GLU A 41 10.84 10.09 -2.11
N VAL A 42 9.74 9.84 -1.40
CA VAL A 42 8.86 10.88 -0.88
C VAL A 42 9.20 11.24 0.55
N ASN A 43 8.92 12.49 0.95
CA ASN A 43 8.99 12.84 2.36
C ASN A 43 7.91 12.04 3.13
N PHE A 44 8.35 10.97 3.80
CA PHE A 44 7.44 10.06 4.50
C PHE A 44 6.68 10.76 5.63
N ASP A 45 7.30 11.68 6.37
CA ASP A 45 6.62 12.39 7.45
C ASP A 45 5.51 13.32 6.93
N ALA A 46 5.67 13.86 5.71
CA ALA A 46 4.60 14.59 5.03
C ALA A 46 3.48 13.64 4.59
N LEU A 47 3.81 12.49 4.01
CA LEU A 47 2.85 11.45 3.65
C LEU A 47 2.04 10.98 4.86
N GLU A 48 2.71 10.66 5.96
CA GLU A 48 2.07 10.14 7.17
C GLU A 48 1.14 11.17 7.81
N ARG A 49 1.55 12.45 7.85
CA ARG A 49 0.68 13.55 8.30
C ARG A 49 -0.52 13.76 7.37
N LEU A 50 -0.37 13.57 6.06
CA LEU A 50 -1.46 13.69 5.10
C LEU A 50 -2.48 12.57 5.29
N VAL A 51 -1.99 11.33 5.36
CA VAL A 51 -2.82 10.15 5.60
C VAL A 51 -3.55 10.23 6.94
N SER A 52 -2.90 10.74 8.00
CA SER A 52 -3.53 10.83 9.33
C SER A 52 -4.71 11.80 9.41
N ARG A 53 -4.68 12.89 8.63
CA ARG A 53 -5.72 13.93 8.66
C ARG A 53 -6.84 13.71 7.63
N CYS A 54 -6.57 12.97 6.56
CA CYS A 54 -7.56 12.61 5.53
C CYS A 54 -8.38 11.37 5.94
N ARG A 55 -9.33 11.55 6.87
CA ARG A 55 -10.13 10.46 7.47
C ARG A 55 -11.08 9.74 6.51
N PHE A 56 -11.24 10.24 5.28
CA PHE A 56 -12.09 9.64 4.25
C PHE A 56 -11.30 8.89 3.17
N LEU A 57 -9.96 8.81 3.29
CA LEU A 57 -9.10 8.12 2.34
C LEU A 57 -9.51 6.65 2.14
N LYS A 58 -9.92 6.31 0.92
CA LYS A 58 -10.35 4.97 0.49
C LYS A 58 -9.32 4.28 -0.39
N VAL A 59 -8.53 5.05 -1.14
CA VAL A 59 -7.49 4.53 -2.04
C VAL A 59 -6.15 5.12 -1.63
N LEU A 60 -5.19 4.23 -1.36
CA LEU A 60 -3.80 4.61 -1.13
C LEU A 60 -2.91 3.68 -1.94
N LYS A 61 -2.22 4.20 -2.95
CA LYS A 61 -1.26 3.46 -3.76
C LYS A 61 0.07 4.21 -3.73
N VAL A 62 1.01 3.67 -2.96
CA VAL A 62 2.34 4.27 -2.77
C VAL A 62 3.35 3.69 -3.75
N ASN A 63 4.49 4.37 -3.92
CA ASN A 63 5.56 3.86 -4.76
C ASN A 63 6.49 2.87 -4.04
N LYS A 64 7.39 2.27 -4.82
CA LYS A 64 8.36 1.26 -4.36
C LYS A 64 9.31 1.74 -3.25
N CYS A 65 9.47 3.05 -3.06
CA CYS A 65 10.35 3.60 -2.02
C CYS A 65 9.77 3.47 -0.60
N VAL A 66 8.46 3.25 -0.47
CA VAL A 66 7.84 3.05 0.84
C VAL A 66 8.19 1.66 1.38
N THR A 67 8.78 1.62 2.58
CA THR A 67 9.22 0.37 3.23
C THR A 67 8.08 -0.35 3.95
N PRO A 68 8.25 -1.61 4.37
CA PRO A 68 7.24 -2.33 5.14
C PRO A 68 6.92 -1.68 6.51
N GLU A 69 7.92 -1.14 7.21
CA GLU A 69 7.73 -0.39 8.47
C GLU A 69 6.91 0.88 8.25
N GLN A 70 7.23 1.61 7.17
CA GLN A 70 6.50 2.80 6.77
C GLN A 70 5.06 2.47 6.37
N LEU A 71 4.85 1.39 5.60
CA LEU A 71 3.53 0.89 5.25
C LEU A 71 2.70 0.54 6.49
N GLN A 72 3.30 -0.14 7.47
CA GLN A 72 2.65 -0.46 8.74
C GLN A 72 2.14 0.80 9.45
N ARG A 73 2.97 1.85 9.54
CA ARG A 73 2.61 3.14 10.14
C ARG A 73 1.46 3.84 9.41
N LEU A 74 1.37 3.68 8.09
CA LEU A 74 0.25 4.21 7.31
C LEU A 74 -1.03 3.42 7.59
N LEU A 75 -0.98 2.09 7.51
CA LEU A 75 -2.16 1.22 7.62
C LEU A 75 -2.88 1.37 8.96
N VAL A 76 -2.15 1.55 10.07
CA VAL A 76 -2.79 1.77 11.39
C VAL A 76 -3.62 3.05 11.48
N LYS A 77 -3.40 4.03 10.58
CA LYS A 77 -4.16 5.29 10.54
C LYS A 77 -5.41 5.20 9.66
N ILE A 78 -5.46 4.23 8.75
CA ILE A 78 -6.52 4.09 7.73
C ILE A 78 -7.13 2.67 7.70
N PRO A 79 -7.64 2.13 8.82
CA PRO A 79 -8.22 0.79 8.86
C PRO A 79 -9.49 0.62 8.00
N HIS A 80 -10.01 1.72 7.45
CA HIS A 80 -11.19 1.77 6.59
C HIS A 80 -10.86 1.82 5.08
N LEU A 81 -9.59 1.63 4.71
CA LEU A 81 -9.11 1.63 3.33
C LEU A 81 -9.79 0.54 2.50
N ALA A 82 -10.11 0.86 1.24
CA ALA A 82 -10.75 -0.04 0.29
C ALA A 82 -9.76 -0.59 -0.74
N GLU A 83 -8.79 0.22 -1.16
CA GLU A 83 -7.72 -0.17 -2.08
C GLU A 83 -6.35 0.22 -1.57
N LEU A 84 -5.41 -0.73 -1.63
CA LEU A 84 -4.02 -0.53 -1.25
C LEU A 84 -3.08 -0.91 -2.39
N GLY A 85 -2.22 0.01 -2.78
CA GLY A 85 -0.98 -0.30 -3.48
C GLY A 85 0.18 -0.14 -2.51
N THR A 86 0.90 -1.21 -2.24
CA THR A 86 2.04 -1.22 -1.31
C THR A 86 3.30 -0.65 -1.96
N GLY A 87 4.33 -0.43 -1.15
CA GLY A 87 5.69 -0.23 -1.63
C GLY A 87 6.44 -1.56 -1.81
N SER A 88 7.74 -1.54 -1.50
CA SER A 88 8.64 -2.69 -1.61
C SER A 88 8.83 -3.41 -0.28
N PHE A 89 9.04 -4.72 -0.36
CA PHE A 89 9.27 -5.66 0.75
C PHE A 89 10.70 -6.23 0.74
N PHE A 90 11.65 -5.50 0.14
CA PHE A 90 13.05 -5.92 0.02
C PHE A 90 13.79 -6.15 1.35
N GLN A 91 13.32 -5.55 2.45
CA GLN A 91 13.96 -5.66 3.77
C GLN A 91 13.56 -6.95 4.48
N GLU A 92 14.51 -7.69 5.04
CA GLU A 92 14.18 -8.90 5.80
C GLU A 92 13.31 -8.57 7.03
N PRO A 93 12.15 -9.24 7.20
CA PRO A 93 11.27 -8.94 8.30
C PRO A 93 11.84 -9.37 9.65
N THR A 94 11.66 -8.51 10.65
CA THR A 94 11.78 -8.94 12.04
C THR A 94 10.48 -9.60 12.52
N PRO A 95 10.51 -10.47 13.55
CA PRO A 95 9.29 -11.02 14.15
C PRO A 95 8.31 -9.94 14.61
N ARG A 96 8.85 -8.84 15.16
CA ARG A 96 8.06 -7.69 15.60
C ARG A 96 7.32 -7.02 14.43
N LEU A 97 8.04 -6.69 13.36
CA LEU A 97 7.45 -6.04 12.18
C LEU A 97 6.40 -6.94 11.53
N THR A 98 6.67 -8.23 11.44
CA THR A 98 5.72 -9.22 10.89
C THR A 98 4.42 -9.21 11.69
N ALA A 99 4.50 -9.20 13.03
CA ALA A 99 3.32 -9.13 13.90
C ALA A 99 2.58 -7.80 13.77
N GLU A 100 3.29 -6.68 13.69
CA GLU A 100 2.70 -5.34 13.54
C GLU A 100 1.99 -5.18 12.18
N LEU A 101 2.57 -5.67 11.09
CA LEU A 101 1.95 -5.71 9.77
C LEU A 101 0.74 -6.64 9.74
N SER A 102 0.87 -7.83 10.33
CA SER A 102 -0.24 -8.79 10.44
C SER A 102 -1.45 -8.16 11.15
N ASN A 103 -1.19 -7.48 12.27
CA ASN A 103 -2.23 -6.77 12.99
C ASN A 103 -2.83 -5.62 12.14
N ALA A 104 -2.00 -4.83 11.45
CA ALA A 104 -2.48 -3.75 10.60
C ALA A 104 -3.38 -4.25 9.45
N PHE A 105 -2.96 -5.29 8.71
CA PHE A 105 -3.75 -5.90 7.65
C PHE A 105 -5.05 -6.51 8.17
N SER A 106 -4.99 -7.23 9.28
CA SER A 106 -6.20 -7.83 9.86
C SER A 106 -7.25 -6.79 10.28
N ASN A 107 -6.86 -5.55 10.57
CA ASN A 107 -7.79 -4.46 10.88
C ASN A 107 -8.37 -3.75 9.64
N CYS A 108 -7.79 -3.95 8.44
CA CYS A 108 -8.25 -3.36 7.19
C CYS A 108 -9.44 -4.12 6.58
N LYS A 109 -10.57 -4.21 7.30
CA LYS A 109 -11.71 -5.08 6.96
C LYS A 109 -12.41 -4.73 5.64
N LYS A 110 -12.25 -3.49 5.15
CA LYS A 110 -12.86 -3.00 3.91
C LYS A 110 -11.98 -3.18 2.67
N LEU A 111 -10.76 -3.66 2.85
CA LEU A 111 -9.79 -3.82 1.78
C LEU A 111 -10.27 -4.91 0.81
N HIS A 112 -10.44 -4.54 -0.46
CA HIS A 112 -10.87 -5.44 -1.53
C HIS A 112 -9.94 -5.44 -2.75
N THR A 113 -8.99 -4.50 -2.81
CA THR A 113 -7.98 -4.39 -3.86
C THR A 113 -6.58 -4.28 -3.24
N LEU A 114 -5.64 -5.12 -3.69
CA LEU A 114 -4.22 -5.07 -3.30
C LEU A 114 -3.31 -5.05 -4.53
N SER A 115 -2.30 -4.18 -4.55
CA SER A 115 -1.29 -4.06 -5.61
C SER A 115 0.08 -3.64 -5.07
N GLY A 116 1.06 -3.42 -5.96
CA GLY A 116 2.41 -2.96 -5.59
C GLY A 116 3.32 -4.16 -5.38
N LEU A 117 3.31 -4.70 -4.16
CA LEU A 117 3.96 -5.95 -3.75
C LEU A 117 5.33 -6.17 -4.40
N TRP A 118 6.16 -5.12 -4.42
CA TRP A 118 7.51 -5.15 -5.00
C TRP A 118 8.43 -5.96 -4.10
N ASP A 119 9.32 -6.76 -4.69
CA ASP A 119 10.39 -7.49 -4.00
C ASP A 119 9.91 -8.29 -2.76
N VAL A 120 8.72 -8.90 -2.84
CA VAL A 120 8.16 -9.67 -1.72
C VAL A 120 9.01 -10.89 -1.43
N THR A 121 9.47 -10.99 -0.19
CA THR A 121 10.13 -12.19 0.33
C THR A 121 9.09 -13.17 0.90
N PRO A 122 9.37 -14.49 0.90
CA PRO A 122 8.47 -15.50 1.48
C PRO A 122 8.05 -15.23 2.93
N LEU A 123 8.91 -14.54 3.69
CA LEU A 123 8.70 -14.26 5.09
C LEU A 123 7.53 -13.27 5.34
N TYR A 124 7.18 -12.43 4.37
CA TYR A 124 6.03 -11.53 4.47
C TYR A 124 4.69 -12.16 4.06
N ILE A 125 4.71 -13.29 3.34
CA ILE A 125 3.49 -13.93 2.81
C ILE A 125 2.46 -14.21 3.91
N PRO A 126 2.83 -14.73 5.11
CA PRO A 126 1.86 -14.93 6.18
C PRO A 126 1.13 -13.64 6.59
N ALA A 127 1.85 -12.52 6.71
CA ALA A 127 1.25 -11.23 7.06
C ALA A 127 0.34 -10.70 5.93
N LEU A 128 0.77 -10.84 4.68
CA LEU A 128 -0.01 -10.45 3.50
C LEU A 128 -1.28 -11.29 3.33
N SER A 129 -1.22 -12.59 3.67
CA SER A 129 -2.38 -13.49 3.59
C SER A 129 -3.56 -13.04 4.45
N LEU A 130 -3.32 -12.25 5.50
CA LEU A 130 -4.37 -11.70 6.35
C LEU A 130 -5.19 -10.59 5.67
N ALA A 131 -4.68 -9.99 4.60
CA ALA A 131 -5.43 -9.07 3.76
C ALA A 131 -6.36 -9.81 2.78
N CYS A 132 -6.08 -11.08 2.47
CA CYS A 132 -6.63 -11.79 1.32
C CYS A 132 -8.11 -12.19 1.44
N ALA A 133 -8.65 -12.34 2.65
CA ALA A 133 -9.98 -12.91 2.87
C ALA A 133 -11.11 -12.18 2.12
N ASN A 134 -10.98 -10.85 1.96
CA ASN A 134 -11.97 -10.00 1.30
C ASN A 134 -11.52 -9.46 -0.07
N LEU A 135 -10.33 -9.85 -0.54
CA LEU A 135 -9.81 -9.36 -1.82
C LEU A 135 -10.65 -9.89 -2.98
N THR A 136 -11.13 -8.96 -3.79
CA THR A 136 -11.77 -9.25 -5.09
C THR A 136 -10.83 -8.96 -6.25
N PHE A 137 -9.79 -8.14 -6.02
CA PHE A 137 -8.75 -7.83 -6.98
C PHE A 137 -7.36 -7.88 -6.33
N LEU A 138 -6.46 -8.64 -6.94
CA LEU A 138 -5.05 -8.71 -6.60
C LEU A 138 -4.25 -8.43 -7.86
N ASN A 139 -3.31 -7.49 -7.78
CA ASN A 139 -2.40 -7.16 -8.87
C ASN A 139 -0.96 -7.44 -8.42
N LEU A 140 -0.35 -8.42 -9.07
CA LEU A 140 1.01 -8.92 -8.89
C LEU A 140 1.90 -8.56 -10.10
N SER A 141 1.47 -7.67 -10.99
CA SER A 141 2.20 -7.35 -12.22
C SER A 141 3.61 -6.79 -11.98
N TYR A 142 3.91 -6.32 -10.76
CA TYR A 142 5.23 -5.85 -10.34
C TYR A 142 5.91 -6.74 -9.29
N SER A 143 5.30 -7.87 -8.94
CA SER A 143 5.82 -8.81 -7.95
C SER A 143 6.68 -9.88 -8.59
N VAL A 144 7.84 -10.15 -8.01
CA VAL A 144 8.71 -11.26 -8.42
C VAL A 144 8.52 -12.41 -7.43
N LEU A 145 7.45 -13.20 -7.62
CA LEU A 145 7.12 -14.34 -6.77
C LEU A 145 7.47 -15.66 -7.46
N GLN A 146 7.94 -16.64 -6.68
CA GLN A 146 8.01 -18.03 -7.12
C GLN A 146 6.61 -18.65 -7.18
N SER A 147 6.45 -19.75 -7.95
CA SER A 147 5.15 -20.42 -8.09
C SER A 147 4.60 -20.94 -6.75
N THR A 148 5.47 -21.41 -5.86
CA THR A 148 5.12 -21.87 -4.50
C THR A 148 4.62 -20.73 -3.63
N GLU A 149 5.28 -19.57 -3.69
CA GLU A 149 4.90 -18.35 -2.98
C GLU A 149 3.56 -17.80 -3.47
N LEU A 150 3.33 -17.81 -4.79
CA LEU A 150 2.06 -17.44 -5.39
C LEU A 150 0.92 -18.34 -4.88
N VAL A 151 1.11 -19.66 -4.85
CA VAL A 151 0.11 -20.60 -4.33
C VAL A 151 -0.20 -20.32 -2.86
N GLN A 152 0.82 -20.04 -2.04
CA GLN A 152 0.63 -19.70 -0.63
C GLN A 152 -0.17 -18.42 -0.44
N LEU A 153 0.11 -17.37 -1.22
CA LEU A 153 -0.62 -16.12 -1.17
C LEU A 153 -2.08 -16.30 -1.61
N LEU A 154 -2.31 -17.03 -2.71
CA LEU A 154 -3.64 -17.24 -3.28
C LEU A 154 -4.53 -18.15 -2.40
N ALA A 155 -3.95 -19.01 -1.57
CA ALA A 155 -4.70 -19.88 -0.68
C ALA A 155 -5.65 -19.11 0.26
N GLY A 156 -5.32 -17.87 0.63
CA GLY A 156 -6.18 -16.99 1.44
C GLY A 156 -7.20 -16.17 0.65
N CYS A 157 -7.10 -16.09 -0.68
CA CYS A 157 -7.87 -15.19 -1.55
C CYS A 157 -9.19 -15.82 -2.04
N THR A 158 -10.05 -16.27 -1.14
CA THR A 158 -11.27 -17.04 -1.53
C THR A 158 -12.33 -16.24 -2.31
N GLN A 159 -12.28 -14.91 -2.27
CA GLN A 159 -13.24 -14.02 -2.94
C GLN A 159 -12.68 -13.38 -4.22
N LEU A 160 -11.51 -13.82 -4.68
CA LEU A 160 -10.80 -13.20 -5.79
C LEU A 160 -11.57 -13.32 -7.10
N ARG A 161 -11.72 -12.21 -7.81
CA ARG A 161 -12.41 -12.13 -9.12
C ARG A 161 -11.47 -11.68 -10.23
N ARG A 162 -10.43 -10.94 -9.88
CA ARG A 162 -9.41 -10.43 -10.81
C ARG A 162 -8.02 -10.70 -10.23
N LEU A 163 -7.15 -11.24 -11.07
CA LEU A 163 -5.73 -11.43 -10.78
C LEU A 163 -4.95 -10.91 -11.98
N TRP A 164 -4.11 -9.90 -11.76
CA TRP A 164 -3.21 -9.31 -12.77
C TRP A 164 -1.75 -9.49 -12.34
#